data_AF-Q1GJR1-F1
#
_entry.id   AF-Q1GJR1-F1
#
_cell.length_a   1.000
_cell.length_b   1.000
_cell.length_c   1.000
_cell.angle_alpha   90.00
_cell.angle_beta   90.00
_cell.angle_gamma   90.00
#
_symmetry.space_group_name_H-M   'P 1'
#
loop_
_entity.id
_entity.type
_entity.pdbx_description
1 polymer ?
#
loop_
_entity_poly.entity_id
_entity_poly.type
_entity_poly.pdbx_seq_one_letter_code
_entity_poly.pdbx_strand_id
1 'polypeptide(L)'
;MKRSEVNEILDRSWSFIKSHGVHLPPFAHWTPDQMRTPEAADIRSRGLGWDITDYGQGRFDELGLFLFTARNGSHEDLSAGRGMLYAEKIMISRAEQLSPMHRHNIKAEDIINRGGGTLVIELFAPDRDGGIDRAAPVTVPCDGIARTLPAGGKLKLAPGESVTLMPGIWHAFWSEGGDCLIGEVSTVNDDRTDNVFEMEIGRFSQIDEDTAPTHLLVSDY
;
A
#
# COMPACT_ATOMS: atom_id res chain seq x y z
N MET A 1 11.37 9.42 10.17
CA MET A 1 12.38 8.40 9.79
C MET A 1 13.69 9.06 9.39
N LYS A 2 14.83 8.42 9.60
CA LYS A 2 16.12 8.92 9.08
C LYS A 2 16.30 8.50 7.61
N ARG A 3 16.97 9.30 6.79
CA ARG A 3 17.26 8.93 5.40
C ARG A 3 18.15 7.69 5.32
N SER A 4 19.07 7.52 6.26
CA SER A 4 19.89 6.32 6.38
C SER A 4 19.05 5.05 6.59
N GLU A 5 18.06 5.11 7.46
CA GLU A 5 17.08 4.04 7.71
C GLU A 5 16.22 3.76 6.46
N VAL A 6 15.75 4.81 5.78
CA VAL A 6 15.02 4.67 4.49
C VAL A 6 15.87 3.95 3.45
N ASN A 7 17.15 4.31 3.30
CA ASN A 7 18.07 3.66 2.37
C ASN A 7 18.25 2.17 2.71
N GLU A 8 18.36 1.82 3.99
CA GLU A 8 18.45 0.43 4.45
C GLU A 8 17.16 -0.34 4.17
N ILE A 9 15.99 0.26 4.45
CA ILE A 9 14.68 -0.31 4.17
C ILE A 9 14.53 -0.61 2.67
N LEU A 10 14.96 0.30 1.78
CA LEU A 10 14.92 0.09 0.34
C LEU A 10 15.75 -1.13 -0.08
N ASP A 11 16.98 -1.26 0.40
CA ASP A 11 17.88 -2.36 0.03
C ASP A 11 17.37 -3.73 0.52
N ARG A 12 16.95 -3.81 1.79
CA ARG A 12 16.38 -5.05 2.36
C ARG A 12 15.06 -5.43 1.70
N SER A 13 14.26 -4.45 1.29
CA SER A 13 12.96 -4.68 0.65
C SER A 13 13.13 -5.10 -0.80
N TRP A 14 14.09 -4.52 -1.52
CA TRP A 14 14.48 -4.98 -2.84
C TRP A 14 14.96 -6.44 -2.83
N SER A 15 15.81 -6.81 -1.86
CA SER A 15 16.29 -8.18 -1.70
C SER A 15 15.14 -9.18 -1.46
N PHE A 16 14.13 -8.80 -0.66
CA PHE A 16 12.96 -9.61 -0.39
C PHE A 16 12.01 -9.75 -1.60
N ILE A 17 11.81 -8.67 -2.36
CA ILE A 17 11.05 -8.71 -3.63
C ILE A 17 11.73 -9.69 -4.59
N LYS A 18 13.04 -9.57 -4.74
CA LYS A 18 13.84 -10.42 -5.63
C LYS A 18 13.83 -11.90 -5.19
N SER A 19 13.81 -12.19 -3.89
CA SER A 19 13.77 -13.58 -3.41
C SER A 19 12.47 -14.31 -3.77
N HIS A 20 11.41 -13.56 -4.08
CA HIS A 20 10.14 -14.09 -4.60
C HIS A 20 10.08 -14.16 -6.13
N GLY A 21 11.18 -13.87 -6.83
CA GLY A 21 11.25 -13.87 -8.28
C GLY A 21 10.55 -12.69 -8.95
N VAL A 22 10.21 -11.65 -8.18
CA VAL A 22 9.63 -10.42 -8.72
C VAL A 22 10.74 -9.48 -9.21
N HIS A 23 10.54 -8.93 -10.40
CA HIS A 23 11.44 -7.96 -11.01
C HIS A 23 10.74 -6.61 -11.13
N LEU A 24 11.41 -5.55 -10.72
CA LEU A 24 10.91 -4.18 -10.83
C LEU A 24 11.33 -3.55 -12.16
N PRO A 25 10.58 -2.55 -12.66
CA PRO A 25 10.92 -1.84 -13.88
C PRO A 25 12.26 -1.09 -13.75
N PRO A 26 12.97 -0.79 -14.85
CA PRO A 26 14.29 -0.16 -14.80
C PRO A 26 14.36 1.12 -13.97
N PHE A 27 13.29 1.92 -13.94
CA PHE A 27 13.25 3.17 -13.18
C PHE A 27 13.31 2.99 -11.66
N ALA A 28 13.04 1.78 -11.14
CA ALA A 28 13.22 1.47 -9.74
C ALA A 28 14.68 1.66 -9.27
N HIS A 29 15.63 1.59 -10.20
CA HIS A 29 17.07 1.75 -9.96
C HIS A 29 17.59 3.14 -10.36
N TRP A 30 16.72 4.09 -10.69
CA TRP A 30 17.15 5.43 -11.06
C TRP A 30 17.67 6.19 -9.85
N THR A 31 18.80 6.87 -10.06
CA THR A 31 19.36 7.80 -9.08
C THR A 31 18.44 9.00 -8.86
N PRO A 32 18.60 9.74 -7.75
CA PRO A 32 17.85 10.97 -7.52
C PRO A 32 17.96 11.99 -8.65
N ASP A 33 19.12 12.11 -9.29
CA ASP A 33 19.31 13.07 -10.37
C ASP A 33 18.57 12.66 -11.64
N GLN A 34 18.57 11.37 -11.99
CA GLN A 34 17.74 10.84 -13.08
C GLN A 34 16.25 11.09 -12.83
N MET A 35 15.80 10.85 -11.60
CA MET A 35 14.40 11.05 -11.21
C MET A 35 13.95 12.52 -11.25
N ARG A 36 14.88 13.48 -11.15
CA ARG A 36 14.60 14.92 -11.27
C ARG A 36 14.56 15.43 -12.71
N THR A 37 14.99 14.63 -13.68
CA THR A 37 15.00 15.05 -15.09
C THR A 37 13.58 15.19 -15.67
N PRO A 38 13.42 15.89 -16.80
CA PRO A 38 12.15 15.92 -17.53
C PRO A 38 11.66 14.54 -17.99
N GLU A 39 12.55 13.56 -18.19
CA GLU A 39 12.19 12.20 -18.60
C GLU A 39 11.31 11.49 -17.55
N ALA A 40 11.52 11.80 -16.27
CA ALA A 40 10.74 11.27 -15.15
C ALA A 40 9.40 12.02 -14.92
N ALA A 41 9.00 12.96 -15.78
CA ALA A 41 7.81 13.79 -15.52
C ALA A 41 6.53 12.96 -15.29
N ASP A 42 6.30 11.92 -16.09
CA ASP A 42 5.12 11.04 -15.95
C ASP A 42 5.22 10.09 -14.75
N ILE A 43 6.44 9.67 -14.38
CA ILE A 43 6.70 8.88 -13.18
C ILE A 43 6.29 9.70 -11.95
N ARG A 44 6.75 10.95 -11.89
CA ARG A 44 6.45 11.86 -10.78
C ARG A 44 4.98 12.27 -10.74
N SER A 45 4.40 12.64 -11.88
CA SER A 45 3.01 13.11 -11.94
C SER A 45 1.98 12.04 -11.57
N ARG A 46 2.31 10.76 -11.79
CA ARG A 46 1.46 9.60 -11.45
C ARG A 46 1.79 8.96 -10.10
N GLY A 47 2.81 9.47 -9.38
CA GLY A 47 3.23 8.92 -8.10
C GLY A 47 3.74 7.48 -8.20
N LEU A 48 4.47 7.15 -9.26
CA LEU A 48 5.07 5.83 -9.45
C LEU A 48 6.35 5.72 -8.63
N GLY A 49 6.76 4.51 -8.24
CA GLY A 49 8.04 4.28 -7.56
C GLY A 49 7.90 3.96 -6.07
N TRP A 50 8.98 4.20 -5.33
CA TRP A 50 9.16 3.77 -3.94
C TRP A 50 8.33 4.62 -2.96
N ASP A 51 7.70 3.96 -2.01
CA ASP A 51 7.01 4.61 -0.89
C ASP A 51 7.28 3.83 0.41
N ILE A 52 7.61 4.58 1.45
CA ILE A 52 7.90 4.07 2.79
C ILE A 52 7.22 5.00 3.76
N THR A 53 6.42 4.44 4.65
CA THR A 53 5.73 5.22 5.69
C THR A 53 5.77 4.51 7.03
N ASP A 54 6.00 5.28 8.07
CA ASP A 54 5.73 4.98 9.48
C ASP A 54 4.48 5.72 9.99
N TYR A 55 3.69 6.28 9.06
CA TYR A 55 2.49 7.09 9.30
C TYR A 55 2.72 8.29 10.23
N GLY A 56 3.96 8.80 10.24
CA GLY A 56 4.40 9.90 11.09
C GLY A 56 4.59 9.52 12.55
N GLN A 57 4.64 8.22 12.88
CA GLN A 57 4.69 7.72 14.26
C GLN A 57 6.09 7.38 14.75
N GLY A 58 7.11 7.37 13.87
CA GLY A 58 8.49 7.09 14.26
C GLY A 58 8.77 5.64 14.67
N ARG A 59 7.86 4.71 14.36
CA ARG A 59 7.94 3.28 14.74
C ARG A 59 7.69 2.36 13.56
N PHE A 60 8.48 2.51 12.49
CA PHE A 60 8.28 1.80 11.23
C PHE A 60 8.09 0.29 11.40
N ASP A 61 8.94 -0.39 12.19
CA ASP A 61 8.89 -1.85 12.33
C ASP A 61 7.61 -2.36 13.03
N GLU A 62 6.91 -1.52 13.80
CA GLU A 62 5.61 -1.85 14.43
C GLU A 62 4.42 -1.38 13.59
N LEU A 63 4.50 -0.14 13.09
CA LEU A 63 3.44 0.56 12.40
C LEU A 63 4.07 1.23 11.17
N GLY A 64 3.94 0.59 10.03
CA GLY A 64 4.60 1.01 8.82
C GLY A 64 4.26 0.15 7.62
N LEU A 65 4.61 0.66 6.45
CA LEU A 65 4.40 -0.06 5.19
C LEU A 65 5.46 0.34 4.17
N PHE A 66 5.90 -0.66 3.41
CA PHE A 66 6.73 -0.48 2.24
C PHE A 66 5.90 -0.74 0.98
N LEU A 67 6.04 0.10 -0.04
CA LEU A 67 5.37 -0.06 -1.33
C LEU A 67 6.28 0.34 -2.50
N PHE A 68 5.99 -0.22 -3.67
CA PHE A 68 6.43 0.27 -4.96
C PHE A 68 5.25 0.31 -5.93
N THR A 69 4.90 1.50 -6.41
CA THR A 69 3.84 1.71 -7.39
C THR A 69 4.41 1.53 -8.79
N ALA A 70 4.06 0.43 -9.46
CA ALA A 70 4.58 0.11 -10.79
C ALA A 70 3.87 0.88 -11.90
N ARG A 71 2.58 1.16 -11.71
CA ARG A 71 1.73 1.84 -12.69
C ARG A 71 0.54 2.48 -11.97
N ASN A 72 0.06 3.61 -12.48
CA ASN A 72 -1.09 4.32 -11.93
C ASN A 72 -1.77 5.18 -12.99
N GLY A 73 -3.09 5.20 -12.97
CA GLY A 73 -3.93 6.03 -13.83
C GLY A 73 -4.03 7.48 -13.39
N SER A 74 -5.02 8.19 -13.92
CA SER A 74 -5.41 9.53 -13.46
C SER A 74 -6.88 9.57 -13.08
N HIS A 75 -7.25 10.49 -12.18
CA HIS A 75 -8.66 10.72 -11.86
C HIS A 75 -9.49 11.20 -13.06
N GLU A 76 -8.85 11.87 -14.02
CA GLU A 76 -9.49 12.28 -15.26
C GLU A 76 -9.92 11.05 -16.07
N ASP A 77 -9.01 10.09 -16.29
CA ASP A 77 -9.30 8.84 -16.96
C ASP A 77 -10.39 8.06 -16.20
N LEU A 78 -10.25 7.95 -14.87
CA LEU A 78 -11.20 7.27 -14.00
C LEU A 78 -12.61 7.85 -14.13
N SER A 79 -12.74 9.19 -14.07
CA SER A 79 -14.01 9.90 -14.20
C SER A 79 -14.60 9.78 -15.60
N ALA A 80 -13.75 9.75 -16.63
CA ALA A 80 -14.16 9.59 -18.02
C ALA A 80 -14.55 8.14 -18.38
N GLY A 81 -14.25 7.16 -17.50
CA GLY A 81 -14.51 5.74 -17.70
C GLY A 81 -13.70 5.11 -18.85
N ARG A 82 -12.61 5.75 -19.27
CA ARG A 82 -11.72 5.29 -20.37
C ARG A 82 -10.31 5.84 -20.17
N GLY A 83 -9.32 5.14 -20.71
CA GLY A 83 -7.90 5.45 -20.48
C GLY A 83 -7.28 4.46 -19.49
N MET A 84 -6.31 4.91 -18.70
CA MET A 84 -5.67 4.08 -17.69
C MET A 84 -6.45 4.18 -16.38
N LEU A 85 -7.36 3.23 -16.15
CA LEU A 85 -8.29 3.24 -15.01
C LEU A 85 -7.76 2.53 -13.76
N TYR A 86 -6.53 2.02 -13.83
CA TYR A 86 -6.00 1.03 -12.89
C TYR A 86 -4.63 1.44 -12.36
N ALA A 87 -4.30 0.89 -11.20
CA ALA A 87 -3.01 0.96 -10.56
C ALA A 87 -2.53 -0.45 -10.19
N GLU A 88 -1.21 -0.58 -10.00
CA GLU A 88 -0.61 -1.79 -9.47
C GLU A 88 0.52 -1.41 -8.51
N LYS A 89 0.51 -2.00 -7.32
CA LYS A 89 1.60 -1.89 -6.35
C LYS A 89 2.09 -3.27 -5.95
N ILE A 90 3.38 -3.32 -5.59
CA ILE A 90 3.93 -4.40 -4.77
C ILE A 90 4.29 -3.81 -3.42
N MET A 91 3.97 -4.51 -2.34
CA MET A 91 4.13 -4.04 -0.98
C MET A 91 4.77 -5.12 -0.12
N ILE A 92 5.32 -4.70 1.01
CA ILE A 92 5.83 -5.61 2.03
C ILE A 92 5.26 -5.18 3.38
N SER A 93 4.56 -6.12 4.02
CA SER A 93 4.33 -6.06 5.46
C SER A 93 5.36 -6.97 6.12
N ARG A 94 6.19 -6.40 6.98
CA ARG A 94 7.09 -7.18 7.83
C ARG A 94 6.26 -8.01 8.84
N ALA A 95 6.86 -9.06 9.37
CA ALA A 95 6.22 -9.86 10.41
C ALA A 95 5.69 -8.97 11.54
N GLU A 96 4.39 -9.09 11.83
CA GLU A 96 3.63 -8.32 12.83
C GLU A 96 3.61 -6.79 12.63
N GLN A 97 4.06 -6.28 11.46
CA GLN A 97 4.04 -4.86 11.13
C GLN A 97 2.64 -4.44 10.66
N LEU A 98 2.04 -3.49 11.39
CA LEU A 98 0.68 -3.01 11.16
C LEU A 98 0.63 -1.91 10.09
N SER A 99 -0.19 -2.15 9.06
CA SER A 99 -0.83 -1.10 8.27
C SER A 99 -2.16 -0.74 8.95
N PRO A 100 -2.32 0.51 9.43
CA PRO A 100 -3.40 0.90 10.34
C PRO A 100 -4.77 0.90 9.66
N MET A 101 -5.82 0.85 10.49
CA MET A 101 -7.21 0.85 10.06
C MET A 101 -7.53 2.08 9.21
N HIS A 102 -7.90 1.84 7.95
CA HIS A 102 -8.28 2.88 7.00
C HIS A 102 -9.32 2.39 6.00
N ARG A 103 -9.85 3.33 5.24
CA ARG A 103 -10.68 3.06 4.07
C ARG A 103 -10.31 3.99 2.94
N HIS A 104 -10.74 3.62 1.74
CA HIS A 104 -10.70 4.50 0.56
C HIS A 104 -12.07 5.12 0.30
N ASN A 105 -12.12 6.37 -0.18
CA ASN A 105 -13.37 7.00 -0.62
C ASN A 105 -13.75 6.54 -2.04
N ILE A 106 -12.76 6.34 -2.91
CA ILE A 106 -12.94 6.09 -4.34
C ILE A 106 -12.33 4.76 -4.76
N LYS A 107 -11.13 4.43 -4.28
CA LYS A 107 -10.37 3.27 -4.75
C LYS A 107 -11.08 1.96 -4.39
N ALA A 108 -11.28 1.11 -5.38
CA ALA A 108 -11.51 -0.31 -5.20
C ALA A 108 -10.19 -1.05 -5.43
N GLU A 109 -9.88 -2.02 -4.57
CA GLU A 109 -8.60 -2.72 -4.64
C GLU A 109 -8.72 -4.21 -4.33
N ASP A 110 -7.92 -5.00 -5.02
CA ASP A 110 -7.62 -6.37 -4.66
C ASP A 110 -6.31 -6.39 -3.90
N ILE A 111 -6.36 -6.81 -2.64
CA ILE A 111 -5.19 -7.09 -1.80
C ILE A 111 -4.86 -8.57 -1.91
N ILE A 112 -3.63 -8.87 -2.33
CA ILE A 112 -3.23 -10.20 -2.79
C ILE A 112 -2.01 -10.66 -1.99
N ASN A 113 -2.07 -11.82 -1.33
CA ASN A 113 -0.87 -12.44 -0.77
C ASN A 113 -0.07 -13.09 -1.91
N ARG A 114 1.02 -12.46 -2.35
CA ARG A 114 1.89 -12.96 -3.42
C ARG A 114 2.92 -13.99 -2.92
N GLY A 115 3.13 -14.10 -1.61
CA GLY A 115 4.10 -15.02 -1.02
C GLY A 115 4.56 -14.62 0.38
N GLY A 116 5.25 -15.55 1.04
CA GLY A 116 5.79 -15.35 2.38
C GLY A 116 4.82 -15.77 3.50
N GLY A 117 4.66 -14.92 4.50
CA GLY A 117 3.77 -15.11 5.64
C GLY A 117 2.28 -15.12 5.29
N THR A 118 1.45 -15.30 6.31
CA THR A 118 -0.01 -15.21 6.19
C THR A 118 -0.43 -13.76 6.34
N LEU A 119 -1.03 -13.18 5.31
CA LEU A 119 -1.57 -11.83 5.38
C LEU A 119 -2.89 -11.85 6.15
N VAL A 120 -2.94 -11.15 7.28
CA VAL A 120 -4.14 -11.00 8.10
C VAL A 120 -4.74 -9.63 7.84
N ILE A 121 -6.04 -9.59 7.58
CA ILE A 121 -6.78 -8.36 7.30
C ILE A 121 -7.97 -8.30 8.26
N GLU A 122 -7.96 -7.33 9.16
CA GLU A 122 -9.09 -7.02 10.04
C GLU A 122 -10.07 -6.11 9.28
N LEU A 123 -11.35 -6.49 9.25
CA LEU A 123 -12.36 -5.84 8.41
C LEU A 123 -13.55 -5.32 9.21
N PHE A 124 -14.04 -4.14 8.81
CA PHE A 124 -15.31 -3.59 9.26
C PHE A 124 -16.13 -3.03 8.08
N ALA A 125 -17.45 -3.13 8.20
CA ALA A 125 -18.36 -2.45 7.28
C ALA A 125 -18.39 -0.93 7.59
N PRO A 126 -18.63 -0.06 6.60
CA PRO A 126 -18.92 1.33 6.87
C PRO A 126 -20.31 1.49 7.50
N ASP A 127 -20.45 2.43 8.43
CA ASP A 127 -21.76 2.93 8.85
C ASP A 127 -22.37 3.88 7.79
N ARG A 128 -23.57 4.41 8.07
CA ARG A 128 -24.28 5.31 7.14
C ARG A 128 -23.53 6.60 6.81
N ASP A 129 -22.65 7.05 7.70
CA ASP A 129 -21.89 8.29 7.62
C ASP A 129 -20.45 8.01 7.11
N GLY A 130 -20.15 6.76 6.77
CA GLY A 130 -18.84 6.29 6.32
C GLY A 130 -17.83 6.04 7.45
N GLY A 131 -18.27 6.09 8.71
CA GLY A 131 -17.49 5.65 9.88
C GLY A 131 -17.44 4.12 9.99
N ILE A 132 -16.87 3.60 11.07
CA ILE A 132 -16.79 2.15 11.30
C ILE A 132 -18.07 1.66 11.96
N ASP A 133 -18.78 0.72 11.32
CA ASP A 133 -19.84 -0.03 11.99
C ASP A 133 -19.23 -1.18 12.81
N ARG A 134 -19.24 -1.02 14.14
CA ARG A 134 -18.67 -1.98 15.10
C ARG A 134 -19.58 -3.17 15.40
N ALA A 135 -20.76 -3.24 14.80
CA ALA A 135 -21.74 -4.31 15.04
C ALA A 135 -22.09 -5.09 13.76
N ALA A 136 -22.18 -4.43 12.61
CA ALA A 136 -22.58 -5.07 11.38
C ALA A 136 -21.54 -6.07 10.86
N PRO A 137 -21.97 -7.23 10.33
CA PRO A 137 -21.07 -8.11 9.60
C PRO A 137 -20.60 -7.44 8.30
N VAL A 138 -19.39 -7.79 7.87
CA VAL A 138 -18.79 -7.32 6.62
C VAL A 138 -18.72 -8.48 5.63
N THR A 139 -19.12 -8.24 4.38
CA THR A 139 -19.03 -9.24 3.30
C THR A 139 -18.10 -8.73 2.23
N VAL A 140 -17.10 -9.53 1.88
CA VAL A 140 -16.09 -9.21 0.86
C VAL A 140 -15.92 -10.40 -0.11
N PRO A 141 -15.68 -10.17 -1.41
CA PRO A 141 -15.24 -11.22 -2.32
C PRO A 141 -13.79 -11.62 -1.99
N CYS A 142 -13.54 -12.92 -1.81
CA CYS A 142 -12.20 -13.50 -1.72
C CYS A 142 -12.03 -14.47 -2.90
N ASP A 143 -11.13 -14.16 -3.82
CA ASP A 143 -10.91 -14.93 -5.06
C ASP A 143 -12.23 -15.21 -5.83
N GLY A 144 -13.13 -14.22 -5.85
CA GLY A 144 -14.45 -14.32 -6.49
C GLY A 144 -15.55 -15.00 -5.64
N ILE A 145 -15.24 -15.46 -4.43
CA ILE A 145 -16.19 -16.11 -3.51
C ILE A 145 -16.54 -15.16 -2.37
N ALA A 146 -17.83 -14.87 -2.17
CA ALA A 146 -18.27 -14.04 -1.06
C ALA A 146 -17.94 -14.72 0.29
N ARG A 147 -17.25 -13.99 1.18
CA ARG A 147 -17.01 -14.38 2.56
C ARG A 147 -17.58 -13.30 3.50
N THR A 148 -18.31 -13.73 4.52
CA THR A 148 -18.88 -12.85 5.54
C THR A 148 -18.18 -13.07 6.87
N LEU A 149 -17.76 -11.97 7.50
CA LEU A 149 -17.08 -11.94 8.79
C LEU A 149 -17.91 -11.07 9.77
N PRO A 150 -17.87 -11.34 11.08
CA PRO A 150 -18.37 -10.37 12.05
C PRO A 150 -17.56 -9.07 11.99
N ALA A 151 -18.07 -7.98 12.56
CA ALA A 151 -17.31 -6.74 12.75
C ALA A 151 -15.98 -7.01 13.46
N GLY A 152 -14.86 -6.54 12.91
CA GLY A 152 -13.51 -6.81 13.43
C GLY A 152 -13.02 -8.23 13.18
N GLY A 153 -13.71 -8.97 12.32
CA GLY A 153 -13.29 -10.29 11.90
C GLY A 153 -11.97 -10.22 11.13
N LYS A 154 -11.11 -11.20 11.39
CA LYS A 154 -9.77 -11.31 10.79
C LYS A 154 -9.78 -12.31 9.66
N LEU A 155 -9.76 -11.82 8.43
CA LEU A 155 -9.54 -12.62 7.24
C LEU A 155 -8.06 -13.00 7.18
N LYS A 156 -7.77 -14.28 6.95
CA LYS A 156 -6.40 -14.76 6.75
C LYS A 156 -6.25 -15.23 5.31
N LEU A 157 -5.32 -14.63 4.58
CA LEU A 157 -4.98 -14.97 3.21
C LEU A 157 -3.66 -15.72 3.18
N ALA A 158 -3.69 -16.98 2.77
CA ALA A 158 -2.49 -17.74 2.46
C ALA A 158 -1.87 -17.28 1.13
N PRO A 159 -0.59 -17.61 0.85
CA PRO A 159 0.02 -17.33 -0.44
C PRO A 159 -0.85 -17.81 -1.62
N GLY A 160 -1.19 -16.88 -2.51
CA GLY A 160 -2.05 -17.11 -3.68
C GLY A 160 -3.51 -16.66 -3.50
N GLU A 161 -3.97 -16.40 -2.27
CA GLU A 161 -5.33 -15.87 -2.01
C GLU A 161 -5.36 -14.34 -2.09
N SER A 162 -6.54 -13.81 -2.42
CA SER A 162 -6.81 -12.37 -2.53
C SER A 162 -8.19 -11.99 -1.99
N VAL A 163 -8.36 -10.72 -1.63
CA VAL A 163 -9.64 -10.12 -1.26
C VAL A 163 -9.87 -8.82 -2.03
N THR A 164 -11.10 -8.62 -2.50
CA THR A 164 -11.54 -7.35 -3.08
C THR A 164 -12.15 -6.47 -1.99
N LEU A 165 -11.57 -5.30 -1.78
CA LEU A 165 -12.04 -4.27 -0.86
C LEU A 165 -12.67 -3.15 -1.68
N MET A 166 -13.99 -3.03 -1.58
CA MET A 166 -14.74 -1.95 -2.21
C MET A 166 -14.58 -0.64 -1.40
N PRO A 167 -14.77 0.53 -2.03
CA PRO A 167 -14.70 1.82 -1.34
C PRO A 167 -15.62 1.82 -0.11
N GLY A 168 -15.14 2.41 0.99
CA GLY A 168 -15.85 2.42 2.27
C GLY A 168 -15.54 1.25 3.20
N ILE A 169 -15.06 0.09 2.70
CA ILE A 169 -14.69 -1.03 3.58
C ILE A 169 -13.45 -0.65 4.39
N TRP A 170 -13.60 -0.66 5.71
CA TRP A 170 -12.53 -0.38 6.64
C TRP A 170 -11.66 -1.61 6.83
N HIS A 171 -10.35 -1.41 6.73
CA HIS A 171 -9.39 -2.50 6.79
C HIS A 171 -8.07 -2.07 7.44
N ALA A 172 -7.51 -2.97 8.23
CA ALA A 172 -6.13 -2.94 8.71
C ALA A 172 -5.47 -4.27 8.37
N PHE A 173 -4.16 -4.30 8.17
CA PHE A 173 -3.49 -5.56 7.85
C PHE A 173 -2.06 -5.67 8.38
N TRP A 174 -1.63 -6.90 8.62
CA TRP A 174 -0.28 -7.27 9.05
C TRP A 174 0.03 -8.70 8.59
N SER A 175 1.30 -9.11 8.69
CA SER A 175 1.71 -10.47 8.34
C SER A 175 2.01 -11.33 9.57
N GLU A 176 1.41 -12.51 9.65
CA GLU A 176 1.72 -13.53 10.66
C GLU A 176 2.68 -14.60 10.09
N GLY A 177 3.60 -15.10 10.92
CA GLY A 177 4.47 -16.22 10.56
C GLY A 177 5.63 -15.88 9.61
N GLY A 178 5.91 -14.59 9.40
CA GLY A 178 7.01 -14.09 8.58
C GLY A 178 6.61 -12.84 7.81
N ASP A 179 7.51 -12.28 7.02
CA ASP A 179 7.22 -11.16 6.12
C ASP A 179 6.30 -11.62 4.97
N CYS A 180 5.37 -10.77 4.54
CA CYS A 180 4.49 -11.05 3.40
C CYS A 180 4.79 -10.11 2.23
N LEU A 181 4.91 -10.68 1.04
CA LEU A 181 4.91 -9.95 -0.21
C LEU A 181 3.45 -9.78 -0.65
N ILE A 182 2.99 -8.53 -0.70
CA ILE A 182 1.59 -8.21 -0.98
C ILE A 182 1.51 -7.55 -2.35
N GLY A 183 0.58 -7.97 -3.20
CA GLY A 183 0.19 -7.26 -4.41
C GLY A 183 -1.04 -6.42 -4.16
N GLU A 184 -1.09 -5.23 -4.76
CA GLU A 184 -2.30 -4.44 -4.91
C GLU A 184 -2.61 -4.32 -6.41
N VAL A 185 -3.81 -4.71 -6.81
CA VAL A 185 -4.36 -4.38 -8.14
C VAL A 185 -5.62 -3.59 -7.90
N SER A 186 -5.65 -2.34 -8.34
CA SER A 186 -6.70 -1.42 -7.93
C SER A 186 -7.17 -0.54 -9.08
N THR A 187 -8.28 0.17 -8.87
CA THR A 187 -8.54 1.41 -9.61
C THR A 187 -7.46 2.45 -9.33
N VAL A 188 -7.51 3.61 -9.97
CA VAL A 188 -6.52 4.69 -9.75
C VAL A 188 -6.29 4.96 -8.27
N ASN A 189 -5.01 5.08 -7.91
CA ASN A 189 -4.56 5.34 -6.56
C ASN A 189 -4.27 6.84 -6.35
N ASP A 190 -4.76 7.40 -5.24
CA ASP A 190 -4.35 8.70 -4.73
C ASP A 190 -4.14 8.66 -3.22
N ASP A 191 -2.89 8.43 -2.84
CA ASP A 191 -2.49 8.35 -1.45
C ASP A 191 -2.63 9.68 -0.69
N ARG A 192 -2.76 10.82 -1.39
CA ARG A 192 -2.80 12.15 -0.76
C ARG A 192 -4.19 12.48 -0.24
N THR A 193 -5.25 12.01 -0.89
CA THR A 193 -6.62 12.44 -0.59
C THR A 193 -7.63 11.31 -0.43
N ASP A 194 -7.32 10.10 -0.90
CA ASP A 194 -8.29 9.01 -0.88
C ASP A 194 -8.25 8.17 0.41
N ASN A 195 -7.21 8.33 1.24
CA ASN A 195 -7.05 7.60 2.49
C ASN A 195 -7.76 8.30 3.65
N VAL A 196 -8.69 7.60 4.31
CA VAL A 196 -9.28 8.01 5.59
C VAL A 196 -8.84 7.02 6.67
N PHE A 197 -8.07 7.49 7.65
CA PHE A 197 -7.60 6.68 8.77
C PHE A 197 -8.54 6.80 9.96
N GLU A 198 -8.68 5.71 10.73
CA GLU A 198 -9.39 5.77 12.01
C GLU A 198 -8.58 6.56 13.05
N MET A 199 -7.27 6.33 13.06
CA MET A 199 -6.35 7.08 13.90
C MET A 199 -6.09 8.47 13.30
N GLU A 200 -5.86 9.46 14.16
CA GLU A 200 -5.41 10.80 13.73
C GLU A 200 -3.91 10.75 13.37
N ILE A 201 -3.61 10.21 12.19
CA ILE A 201 -2.25 9.98 11.67
C ILE A 201 -2.11 10.52 10.25
N GLY A 202 -0.86 10.77 9.84
CA GLY A 202 -0.53 11.16 8.48
C GLY A 202 -0.27 9.94 7.59
N ARG A 203 -0.34 10.13 6.26
CA ARG A 203 0.03 9.10 5.28
C ARG A 203 1.54 9.01 5.03
N PHE A 204 2.26 10.12 5.15
CA PHE A 204 3.69 10.21 4.85
C PHE A 204 4.50 10.57 6.10
N SER A 205 5.68 9.97 6.20
CA SER A 205 6.66 10.24 7.25
C SER A 205 7.36 11.57 7.06
N GLN A 206 7.78 12.19 8.17
CA GLN A 206 8.81 13.23 8.11
C GLN A 206 10.19 12.57 8.02
N ILE A 207 11.02 13.03 7.08
CA ILE A 207 12.37 12.48 6.86
C ILE A 207 13.43 13.43 7.44
N ASP A 208 14.32 12.88 8.25
CA ASP A 208 15.56 13.53 8.70
C ASP A 208 16.69 13.17 7.72
N GLU A 209 17.19 14.16 6.98
CA GLU A 209 18.17 13.99 5.90
C GLU A 209 19.61 13.88 6.45
N ASP A 210 19.86 12.83 7.24
CA ASP A 210 21.15 12.55 7.87
C ASP A 210 22.23 12.03 6.89
N THR A 211 21.82 11.62 5.70
CA THR A 211 22.68 11.16 4.60
C THR A 211 22.03 11.42 3.25
N ALA A 212 22.76 11.25 2.15
CA ALA A 212 22.20 11.38 0.81
C ALA A 212 21.22 10.23 0.48
N PRO A 213 20.10 10.50 -0.23
CA PRO A 213 19.20 9.45 -0.69
C PRO A 213 19.86 8.59 -1.77
N THR A 214 19.68 7.28 -1.68
CA THR A 214 20.06 6.36 -2.77
C THR A 214 19.03 6.37 -3.91
N HIS A 215 17.75 6.58 -3.56
CA HIS A 215 16.61 6.71 -4.47
C HIS A 215 15.64 7.76 -3.89
N LEU A 216 14.81 8.37 -4.74
CA LEU A 216 13.71 9.23 -4.28
C LEU A 216 12.46 8.40 -3.99
N LEU A 217 11.81 8.72 -2.88
CA LEU A 217 10.45 8.28 -2.57
C LEU A 217 9.43 9.12 -3.35
N VAL A 218 8.20 8.63 -3.49
CA VAL A 218 7.09 9.38 -4.08
C VAL A 218 6.84 10.71 -3.36
N SER A 219 7.10 10.77 -2.04
CA SER A 219 7.01 11.98 -1.24
C SER A 219 8.12 13.01 -1.51
N ASP A 220 9.21 12.62 -2.20
CA ASP A 220 10.37 13.47 -2.47
C ASP A 220 10.30 14.21 -3.82
N TYR A 221 9.25 13.97 -4.62
CA TYR A 221 9.10 14.48 -6.00
C TYR A 221 8.84 15.98 -6.12
#